data_AF-A0A7K0ZQY1-F1
#
_entry.id   AF-A0A7K0ZQY1-F1
#
_cell.length_a   1.000
_cell.length_b   1.000
_cell.length_c   1.000
_cell.angle_alpha   90.00
_cell.angle_beta   90.00
_cell.angle_gamma   90.00
#
_symmetry.space_group_name_H-M   'P 1'
#
loop_
_entity.id
_entity.type
_entity.pdbx_description
1 polymer ?
#
loop_
_entity_poly.entity_id
_entity_poly.type
_entity_poly.pdbx_seq_one_letter_code
_entity_poly.pdbx_strand_id
1 'polypeptide(L)'
;MKSLTKKLVPKKKVALTGSSDSLGRGPEMAISVLVFTVIGLIIDSAIGTMPLFTIGLVIFSVVGNFARLYYTYGTHIEALAKQRLQGTTSHQRETKDA
;
A
#
# COMPACT_ATOMS: atom_id res chain seq x y z
N MET A 1 45.52 27.30 -1.85
CA MET A 1 44.06 27.53 -1.91
C MET A 1 43.40 26.22 -2.35
N LYS A 2 42.93 25.38 -1.42
CA LYS A 2 42.40 24.03 -1.73
C LYS A 2 40.93 24.14 -2.15
N SER A 3 40.66 23.88 -3.42
CA SER A 3 39.34 23.94 -4.04
C SER A 3 38.43 22.81 -3.54
N LEU A 4 37.42 23.20 -2.75
CA LEU A 4 36.02 22.78 -2.74
C LEU A 4 35.60 21.55 -3.59
N THR A 5 36.03 20.35 -3.20
CA THR A 5 35.37 19.10 -3.63
C THR A 5 34.46 18.57 -2.54
N LYS A 6 33.49 19.38 -2.10
CA LYS A 6 32.31 18.81 -1.43
C LYS A 6 31.45 18.17 -2.53
N LYS A 7 31.68 16.89 -2.79
CA LYS A 7 30.73 16.04 -3.51
C LYS A 7 29.38 16.21 -2.83
N LEU A 8 28.43 16.83 -3.55
CA LEU A 8 27.05 16.97 -3.14
C LEU A 8 26.46 15.57 -3.12
N VAL A 9 26.47 14.93 -1.95
CA VAL A 9 25.65 13.75 -1.69
C VAL A 9 24.22 14.19 -2.00
N PRO A 10 23.53 13.56 -2.97
CA PRO A 10 22.14 13.88 -3.20
C PRO A 10 21.42 13.58 -1.89
N LYS A 11 20.95 14.63 -1.20
CA LYS A 11 19.94 14.46 -0.17
C LYS A 11 18.72 13.97 -0.93
N LYS A 12 18.58 12.64 -1.01
CA LYS A 12 17.32 11.98 -1.33
C LYS A 12 16.31 12.66 -0.42
N LYS A 13 15.49 13.56 -0.97
CA LYS A 13 14.29 14.00 -0.29
C LYS A 13 13.61 12.69 0.05
N VAL A 14 13.52 12.37 1.33
CA VAL A 14 12.73 11.24 1.80
C VAL A 14 11.32 11.62 1.39
N ALA A 15 10.97 11.24 0.17
CA ALA A 15 9.63 11.40 -0.32
C ALA A 15 8.79 10.64 0.69
N LEU A 16 7.87 11.34 1.35
CA LEU A 16 6.91 10.76 2.30
C LEU A 16 6.10 9.60 1.68
N THR A 17 6.28 9.34 0.39
CA THR A 17 5.78 8.22 -0.41
C THR A 17 6.17 6.83 0.10
N GLY A 18 7.18 6.69 0.97
CA GLY A 18 7.49 5.40 1.62
C GLY A 18 6.61 5.07 2.84
N SER A 19 5.95 6.09 3.42
CA SER A 19 5.10 5.96 4.60
C SER A 19 3.60 6.03 4.28
N SER A 20 3.24 6.41 3.05
CA SER A 20 1.84 6.60 2.62
C SER A 20 1.08 5.29 2.41
N ASP A 21 1.77 4.22 2.03
CA ASP A 21 1.11 2.95 1.65
C ASP A 21 0.57 2.16 2.84
N SER A 22 1.20 2.27 4.01
CA SER A 22 0.74 1.60 5.24
C SER A 22 -0.13 2.53 6.10
N LEU A 23 0.17 3.83 6.19
CA LEU A 23 -0.72 4.78 6.89
C LEU A 23 -2.03 5.04 6.14
N GLY A 24 -2.01 5.08 4.81
CA GLY A 24 -3.21 5.33 3.99
C GLY A 24 -4.21 4.17 3.99
N ARG A 25 -3.76 2.95 4.31
CA ARG A 25 -4.62 1.75 4.35
C ARG A 25 -5.51 1.71 5.59
N GLY A 26 -5.09 2.29 6.72
CA GLY A 26 -5.88 2.28 7.97
C GLY A 26 -7.30 2.84 7.81
N PRO A 27 -7.46 4.05 7.25
CA PRO A 27 -8.77 4.63 6.96
C PRO A 27 -9.60 3.80 5.98
N GLU A 28 -9.01 3.28 4.90
CA GLU A 28 -9.73 2.45 3.92
C GLU A 28 -10.30 1.18 4.56
N MET A 29 -9.50 0.53 5.41
CA MET A 29 -9.89 -0.66 6.16
C MET A 29 -11.02 -0.32 7.15
N ALA A 30 -10.89 0.78 7.89
CA ALA A 30 -11.93 1.23 8.82
C ALA A 30 -13.25 1.54 8.11
N ILE A 31 -13.20 2.21 6.95
CA ILE A 31 -14.40 2.52 6.14
C ILE A 31 -15.07 1.23 5.67
N SER A 32 -14.30 0.26 5.17
CA SER A 32 -14.89 -1.01 4.71
C SER A 32 -15.59 -1.77 5.84
N VAL A 33 -14.96 -1.88 7.02
CA VAL A 33 -15.57 -2.50 8.21
C VAL A 33 -16.83 -1.74 8.64
N LEU A 34 -16.80 -0.40 8.63
CA LEU A 34 -17.95 0.43 8.96
C LEU A 34 -19.13 0.17 8.01
N VAL A 35 -18.87 0.13 6.70
CA VAL A 35 -19.90 -0.14 5.69
C VAL A 35 -20.55 -1.49 5.91
N PHE A 36 -19.76 -2.55 6.09
CA PHE A 36 -20.29 -3.89 6.35
C PHE A 36 -21.03 -3.99 7.69
N THR A 37 -20.58 -3.26 8.71
CA THR A 37 -21.28 -3.17 10.00
C THR A 37 -22.66 -2.52 9.83
N VAL A 38 -22.74 -1.36 9.16
CA VAL A 38 -24.01 -0.65 8.95
C VAL A 38 -24.98 -1.50 8.14
N ILE A 39 -24.52 -2.14 7.07
CA ILE A 39 -25.35 -3.05 6.25
C ILE A 39 -25.85 -4.22 7.10
N GLY A 40 -24.98 -4.84 7.88
CA GLY A 40 -25.34 -5.94 8.77
C GLY A 40 -26.42 -5.55 9.77
N LEU A 41 -26.29 -4.37 10.39
CA LEU A 41 -27.26 -3.89 11.38
C LEU A 41 -28.62 -3.60 10.75
N ILE A 42 -28.67 -3.08 9.52
CA ILE A 42 -29.92 -2.87 8.78
C ILE A 42 -30.60 -4.22 8.50
N ILE A 43 -29.83 -5.23 8.07
CA ILE A 43 -30.36 -6.57 7.78
C ILE A 43 -30.85 -7.25 9.06
N ASP A 44 -30.04 -7.25 10.12
CA ASP A 44 -30.40 -7.85 11.41
C ASP A 44 -31.64 -7.16 12.01
N SER A 45 -31.75 -5.84 11.91
CA SER A 45 -32.91 -5.08 12.38
C SER A 45 -34.18 -5.34 11.57
N ALA A 46 -34.06 -5.64 10.27
CA ALA A 46 -35.20 -5.93 9.42
C ALA A 46 -35.75 -7.35 9.63
N ILE A 47 -34.86 -8.31 9.91
CA ILE A 47 -35.20 -9.73 10.07
C ILE A 47 -35.49 -10.08 11.55
N GLY A 48 -35.12 -9.20 12.49
CA GLY A 48 -35.30 -9.42 13.93
C GLY A 48 -34.35 -10.48 14.50
N THR A 49 -33.28 -10.82 13.76
CA THR A 49 -32.26 -11.76 14.19
C THR A 49 -31.32 -11.10 15.19
N MET A 50 -30.81 -11.87 16.16
CA MET A 50 -29.55 -11.53 16.85
C MET A 50 -28.48 -11.18 15.81
N PRO A 51 -27.44 -10.37 16.13
CA PRO A 51 -26.57 -9.70 15.15
C PRO A 51 -25.61 -10.64 14.38
N LEU A 52 -26.11 -11.76 13.87
CA LEU A 52 -25.39 -12.81 13.17
C LEU A 52 -24.97 -12.33 11.78
N PHE A 53 -25.83 -11.61 11.06
CA PHE A 53 -25.47 -11.09 9.74
C PHE A 53 -24.38 -10.02 9.86
N THR A 54 -24.48 -9.15 10.86
CA THR A 54 -23.43 -8.17 11.17
C THR A 54 -22.09 -8.85 11.44
N ILE A 55 -22.06 -9.86 12.32
CA ILE A 55 -20.81 -10.59 12.64
C ILE A 55 -20.23 -11.25 11.37
N GLY A 56 -21.07 -11.92 10.57
CA GLY A 56 -20.63 -12.56 9.34
C GLY A 56 -20.05 -11.58 8.33
N LEU A 57 -20.71 -10.45 8.11
CA LEU A 57 -20.28 -9.40 7.19
C LEU A 57 -19.00 -8.69 7.64
N VAL A 58 -18.84 -8.45 8.95
CA VAL A 58 -17.61 -7.87 9.50
C VAL A 58 -16.44 -8.83 9.32
N ILE A 59 -16.60 -10.12 9.61
CA ILE A 59 -15.56 -11.12 9.36
C ILE A 59 -15.20 -11.15 7.88
N PHE A 60 -16.20 -11.15 6.99
CA PHE A 60 -15.97 -11.10 5.55
C PHE A 60 -15.18 -9.85 5.13
N SER A 61 -15.52 -8.67 5.66
CA SER A 61 -14.78 -7.42 5.42
C SER A 61 -13.32 -7.53 5.80
N VAL A 62 -13.04 -8.04 7.00
CA VAL A 62 -11.66 -8.19 7.49
C VAL A 62 -10.88 -9.16 6.61
N VAL A 63 -11.45 -10.33 6.31
CA VAL A 63 -10.79 -11.34 5.46
C VAL A 63 -10.55 -10.80 4.05
N GLY A 64 -11.52 -10.13 3.44
CA GLY A 64 -11.39 -9.54 2.10
C GLY A 64 -10.29 -8.48 2.04
N ASN A 65 -10.17 -7.66 3.09
CA ASN A 65 -9.09 -6.70 3.21
C ASN A 65 -7.71 -7.34 3.34
N PHE A 66 -7.59 -8.41 4.14
CA PHE A 66 -6.34 -9.17 4.23
C PHE A 66 -5.99 -9.85 2.91
N ALA A 67 -6.98 -10.41 2.21
CA ALA A 67 -6.78 -10.97 0.88
C ALA A 67 -6.29 -9.90 -0.12
N ARG A 68 -6.91 -8.72 -0.13
CA ARG A 68 -6.47 -7.57 -0.95
C ARG A 68 -5.03 -7.18 -0.64
N LEU A 69 -4.66 -7.15 0.64
CA LEU A 69 -3.29 -6.84 1.07
C LEU A 69 -2.31 -7.88 0.54
N TYR A 70 -2.65 -9.17 0.63
CA TYR A 70 -1.84 -10.28 0.13
C TYR A 70 -1.61 -10.18 -1.39
N TYR A 71 -2.67 -9.97 -2.17
CA TYR A 71 -2.55 -9.86 -3.63
C TYR A 71 -1.82 -8.58 -4.07
N THR A 72 -2.07 -7.46 -3.38
CA THR A 72 -1.39 -6.19 -3.67
C THR A 72 0.13 -6.33 -3.44
N TYR A 73 0.55 -7.12 -2.45
CA TYR A 73 1.96 -7.35 -2.17
C TYR A 73 2.73 -7.97 -3.36
N GLY A 74 2.10 -8.90 -4.09
CA GLY A 74 2.69 -9.51 -5.28
C GLY A 74 3.01 -8.49 -6.39
N THR A 75 2.12 -7.51 -6.58
CA THR A 75 2.30 -6.46 -7.60
C THR A 75 3.42 -5.47 -7.28
N HIS A 76 3.68 -5.21 -5.98
CA HIS A 76 4.77 -4.32 -5.57
C HIS A 76 6.17 -4.91 -5.84
N ILE A 77 6.32 -6.23 -5.78
CA ILE A 77 7.60 -6.89 -6.08
C ILE A 77 7.96 -6.73 -7.56
N GLU A 78 6.99 -6.89 -8.47
CA GLU A 78 7.21 -6.64 -9.90
C GLU A 78 7.52 -5.17 -10.21
N ALA A 79 6.83 -4.24 -9.55
CA ALA A 79 7.10 -2.81 -9.73
C ALA A 79 8.53 -2.44 -9.29
N LEU A 80 8.99 -2.99 -8.16
CA LEU A 80 10.35 -2.79 -7.65
C LEU A 80 11.39 -3.55 -8.49
N ALA A 81 11.04 -4.70 -9.07
CA ALA A 81 11.91 -5.43 -9.99
C ALA A 81 12.11 -4.65 -11.29
N LYS A 82 11.03 -4.09 -11.87
CA LYS A 82 11.08 -3.21 -13.05
C LYS A 82 11.91 -1.95 -12.80
N GLN A 83 11.78 -1.33 -11.62
CA GLN A 83 12.61 -0.16 -11.25
C GLN A 83 14.10 -0.51 -11.13
N ARG A 84 14.44 -1.68 -10.59
CA ARG A 84 15.85 -2.13 -10.52
C ARG A 84 16.43 -2.38 -11.91
N LEU A 85 15.68 -3.03 -12.79
CA LEU A 85 16.10 -3.27 -14.17
C LEU A 85 16.34 -1.96 -14.94
N GLN A 86 15.50 -0.94 -14.74
CA GLN A 86 15.68 0.37 -15.38
C GLN A 86 16.89 1.13 -14.80
N GLY A 87 17.07 1.12 -13.47
CA GLY A 87 18.19 1.81 -12.81
C GLY A 87 19.56 1.19 -13.10
N THR A 88 19.64 -0.14 -13.29
CA THR A 88 20.89 -0.81 -13.70
C THR A 88 21.24 -0.52 -15.17
N THR A 89 20.23 -0.35 -16.04
CA THR A 89 20.44 -0.08 -17.47
C THR A 89 20.98 1.34 -17.71
N SER A 90 20.58 2.34 -16.91
CA SER A 90 21.08 3.71 -17.02
C SER A 90 22.58 3.86 -16.70
N HIS A 91 23.12 3.07 -15.76
CA HIS A 91 24.55 3.11 -15.45
C HIS A 91 25.45 2.44 -16.50
N GLN A 92 24.91 1.51 -17.29
CA GLN A 92 25.68 0.82 -18.33
C GLN A 92 25.79 1.62 -19.64
N ARG A 93 24.86 2.54 -19.91
CA ARG A 93 24.92 3.41 -21.11
C ARG A 93 26.02 4.47 -20.97
N GLU A 94 26.13 5.09 -19.80
CA GLU A 94 27.15 6.12 -19.53
C GLU A 94 28.59 5.60 -19.65
N THR A 95 28.85 4.31 -19.39
CA THR A 95 30.18 3.70 -19.54
C THR A 95 30.50 3.20 -20.94
N LYS A 96 29.51 3.12 -21.85
CA LYS A 96 29.70 2.63 -23.22
C LYS A 96 29.85 3.77 -24.23
N ASP A 97 29.40 4.97 -23.86
CA ASP A 97 29.47 6.20 -24.66
C ASP A 97 30.64 7.12 -24.23
N ALA A 98 31.53 6.65 -23.35
CA ALA A 98 32.76 7.31 -22.90
C ALA A 98 33.99 6.52 -23.37
#